data_AF-A0A7V8Y3E9-F1
#
_entry.id   AF-A0A7V8Y3E9-F1
#
_cell.length_a   1.000
_cell.length_b   1.000
_cell.length_c   1.000
_cell.angle_alpha   90.00
_cell.angle_beta   90.00
_cell.angle_gamma   90.00
#
_symmetry.space_group_name_H-M   'P 1'
#
loop_
_entity.id
_entity.type
_entity.pdbx_description
1 polymer ?
#
loop_
_entity_poly.entity_id
_entity_poly.type
_entity_poly.pdbx_seq_one_letter_code
_entity_poly.pdbx_strand_id
1 'polypeptide(L)'
;MTPAATPTPKPHEPVEHVELPPPAELSELLAGWLPRQRWFGGKGREISEVRVAERVVLQVGEPHAEFVLITVSYAGNHALDERYQVLMGRRATLPPELEHIEIGPVTGGIAYDGLWDRDLSALLLDELADGAAHGAIRFVPEPGAKIPRGTTGRVMAVEQSNSSLDYGEQLILKLFRRVWPGVNPDLELHRALREVGSEHVAQLRGAIEGTVDGQPATLAMLSDFASNSAEGWAMALISVRDLLAEGDLHAAEVGGDFAG
;
A
#
# COMPACT_ATOMS: atom_id res chain seq x y z
N MET A 1 7.17 -44.21 -20.29
CA MET A 1 7.20 -42.89 -19.64
C MET A 1 7.34 -43.14 -18.14
N THR A 2 8.49 -42.80 -17.58
CA THR A 2 8.79 -42.96 -16.14
C THR A 2 8.24 -41.74 -15.40
N PRO A 3 7.52 -41.89 -14.27
CA PRO A 3 7.04 -40.73 -13.52
C PRO A 3 8.23 -40.03 -12.84
N ALA A 4 8.29 -38.71 -12.98
CA ALA A 4 9.29 -37.87 -12.35
C ALA A 4 9.10 -37.88 -10.83
N ALA A 5 10.20 -38.02 -10.09
CA ALA A 5 10.20 -37.99 -8.63
C ALA A 5 9.83 -36.59 -8.12
N THR A 6 8.88 -36.52 -7.20
CA THR A 6 8.54 -35.32 -6.43
C THR A 6 9.75 -34.90 -5.59
N PRO A 7 10.24 -33.65 -5.67
CA PRO A 7 11.34 -33.20 -4.84
C PRO A 7 10.92 -33.17 -3.37
N THR A 8 11.74 -33.79 -2.53
CA THR A 8 11.57 -33.78 -1.07
C THR A 8 11.82 -32.35 -0.56
N PRO A 9 10.94 -31.78 0.28
CA PRO A 9 11.17 -30.46 0.85
C PRO A 9 12.45 -30.48 1.70
N LYS A 10 13.31 -29.47 1.51
CA LYS A 10 14.47 -29.26 2.38
C LYS A 10 13.98 -28.98 3.81
N PRO A 11 14.63 -29.53 4.84
CA PRO A 11 14.31 -29.18 6.22
C PRO A 11 14.51 -27.66 6.43
N HIS A 12 13.49 -26.99 6.96
CA HIS A 12 13.59 -25.60 7.41
C HIS A 12 14.66 -25.52 8.51
N GLU A 13 15.70 -24.72 8.30
CA GLU A 13 16.60 -24.30 9.38
C GLU A 13 15.77 -23.60 10.47
N PRO A 14 16.11 -23.79 11.77
CA PRO A 14 15.41 -23.12 12.84
C PRO A 14 15.55 -21.60 12.67
N VAL A 15 14.42 -20.93 12.39
CA VAL A 15 14.33 -19.48 12.36
C VAL A 15 14.76 -18.99 13.73
N GLU A 16 15.85 -18.22 13.82
CA GLU A 16 16.24 -17.55 15.06
C GLU A 16 15.01 -16.80 15.59
N HIS A 17 14.67 -17.03 16.86
CA HIS A 17 13.59 -16.31 17.52
C HIS A 17 13.94 -14.82 17.54
N VAL A 18 13.46 -14.08 16.55
CA VAL A 18 13.57 -12.62 16.56
C VAL A 18 12.58 -12.10 17.57
N GLU A 19 13.12 -11.53 18.65
CA GLU A 19 12.35 -10.82 19.64
C GLU A 19 11.68 -9.61 18.97
N LEU A 20 10.36 -9.71 18.81
CA LEU A 20 9.55 -8.61 18.31
C LEU A 20 9.29 -7.63 19.46
N PRO A 21 9.27 -6.31 19.20
CA PRO A 21 8.92 -5.34 20.23
C PRO A 21 7.52 -5.63 20.78
N PRO A 22 7.28 -5.47 22.09
CA PRO A 22 5.96 -5.64 22.67
C PRO A 22 4.91 -4.77 21.95
N PRO A 23 3.69 -5.28 21.70
CA PRO A 23 2.65 -4.49 21.03
C PRO A 23 2.32 -3.16 21.72
N ALA A 24 2.47 -3.09 23.04
CA ALA A 24 2.27 -1.86 23.82
C ALA A 24 3.31 -0.77 23.53
N GLU A 25 4.58 -1.14 23.40
CA GLU A 25 5.68 -0.21 23.04
C GLU A 25 5.37 0.44 21.69
N LEU A 26 4.96 -0.37 20.71
CA LEU A 26 4.65 0.13 19.38
C LEU A 26 3.36 0.97 19.36
N SER A 27 2.36 0.60 20.15
CA SER A 27 1.09 1.34 20.25
C SER A 27 1.30 2.77 20.76
N GLU A 28 2.20 2.96 21.74
CA GLU A 28 2.55 4.27 22.28
C GLU A 28 3.20 5.18 21.22
N LEU A 29 4.18 4.67 20.48
CA LEU A 29 4.82 5.42 19.38
C LEU A 29 3.82 5.78 18.28
N LEU A 30 2.97 4.82 17.89
CA LEU A 30 1.97 5.03 16.85
C LEU A 30 0.94 6.09 17.24
N ALA A 31 0.61 6.24 18.53
CA ALA A 31 -0.30 7.28 19.01
C ALA A 31 0.21 8.71 18.71
N GLY A 32 1.53 8.93 18.82
CA GLY A 32 2.15 10.21 18.46
C GLY A 32 2.49 10.34 16.97
N TRP A 33 2.70 9.22 16.27
CA TRP A 33 3.09 9.21 14.87
C TRP A 33 1.91 9.33 13.90
N LEU A 34 0.81 8.62 14.13
CA LEU A 34 -0.36 8.59 13.22
C LEU A 34 -0.96 9.99 12.94
N PRO A 35 -1.20 10.86 13.94
CA PRO A 35 -1.82 12.17 13.69
C PRO A 35 -1.00 13.10 12.78
N ARG A 36 0.32 12.87 12.71
CA ARG A 36 1.24 13.66 11.86
C ARG A 36 1.15 13.24 10.39
N GLN A 37 0.53 12.12 10.09
CA GLN A 37 0.46 11.60 8.73
C GLN A 37 -0.58 12.33 7.90
N ARG A 38 -0.25 12.61 6.63
CA ARG A 38 -1.20 13.29 5.73
C ARG A 38 -2.49 12.48 5.55
N TRP A 39 -2.35 11.17 5.41
CA TRP A 39 -3.41 10.19 5.15
C TRP A 39 -4.24 9.81 6.38
N PHE A 40 -3.85 10.24 7.58
CA PHE A 40 -4.63 9.96 8.78
C PHE A 40 -5.96 10.72 8.73
N GLY A 41 -7.06 9.97 8.65
CA GLY A 41 -8.41 10.52 8.49
C GLY A 41 -9.00 11.11 9.77
N GLY A 42 -8.42 10.84 10.93
CA GLY A 42 -8.92 11.28 12.23
C GLY A 42 -8.46 12.64 12.71
N LYS A 43 -7.99 13.51 11.82
CA LYS A 43 -7.53 14.85 12.19
C LYS A 43 -8.64 15.65 12.88
N GLY A 44 -8.28 16.27 14.00
CA GLY A 44 -9.21 17.06 14.81
C GLY A 44 -10.11 16.24 15.75
N ARG A 45 -10.05 14.90 15.72
CA ARG A 45 -10.72 14.05 16.72
C ARG A 45 -9.73 13.67 17.82
N GLU A 46 -10.22 13.64 19.06
CA GLU A 46 -9.45 13.19 20.22
C GLU A 46 -9.33 11.67 20.21
N ILE A 47 -8.09 11.18 20.11
CA ILE A 47 -7.78 9.74 20.17
C ILE A 47 -7.85 9.31 21.64
N SER A 48 -8.65 8.29 21.95
CA SER A 48 -8.72 7.69 23.29
C SER A 48 -7.76 6.52 23.44
N GLU A 49 -7.51 5.78 22.37
CA GLU A 49 -6.63 4.61 22.37
C GLU A 49 -6.05 4.36 20.98
N VAL A 50 -4.78 3.94 20.94
CA VAL A 50 -4.18 3.28 19.77
C VAL A 50 -3.73 1.91 20.23
N ARG A 51 -4.09 0.88 19.45
CA ARG A 51 -3.74 -0.51 19.77
C ARG A 51 -3.28 -1.23 18.52
N VAL A 52 -2.13 -1.89 18.61
CA VAL A 52 -1.70 -2.86 17.61
C VAL A 52 -2.60 -4.10 17.70
N ALA A 53 -3.41 -4.33 16.68
CA ALA A 53 -4.40 -5.39 16.62
C ALA A 53 -3.85 -6.70 16.09
N GLU A 54 -3.02 -6.62 15.03
CA GLU A 54 -2.42 -7.78 14.39
C GLU A 54 -1.07 -7.39 13.78
N ARG A 55 -0.16 -8.36 13.72
CA ARG A 55 1.16 -8.23 13.09
C ARG A 55 1.42 -9.46 12.24
N VAL A 56 1.82 -9.23 11.00
CA VAL A 56 2.17 -10.30 10.06
C VAL A 56 3.58 -10.03 9.54
N VAL A 57 4.52 -10.85 9.98
CA VAL A 57 5.92 -10.76 9.55
C VAL A 57 6.05 -11.26 8.11
N LEU A 58 6.63 -10.43 7.26
CA LEU A 58 6.97 -10.77 5.87
C LEU A 58 8.43 -11.21 5.76
N GLN A 59 9.32 -10.51 6.45
CA GLN A 59 10.75 -10.78 6.43
C GLN A 59 11.36 -10.65 7.82
N VAL A 60 12.19 -11.64 8.16
CA VAL A 60 13.07 -11.61 9.32
C VAL A 60 14.47 -11.24 8.85
N GLY A 61 15.14 -10.32 9.55
CA GLY A 61 16.50 -9.88 9.21
C GLY A 61 16.65 -8.36 9.26
N GLU A 62 17.55 -7.84 8.44
CA GLU A 62 17.87 -6.42 8.32
C GLU A 62 17.73 -6.00 6.84
N PRO A 63 16.68 -5.26 6.45
CA PRO A 63 15.58 -4.81 7.31
C PRO A 63 14.63 -5.95 7.71
N HIS A 64 14.07 -5.86 8.90
CA HIS A 64 12.90 -6.63 9.29
C HIS A 64 11.65 -5.97 8.70
N ALA A 65 10.66 -6.78 8.30
CA ALA A 65 9.45 -6.29 7.65
C ALA A 65 8.19 -6.99 8.19
N GLU A 66 7.17 -6.20 8.51
CA GLU A 66 5.86 -6.71 8.91
C GLU A 66 4.72 -5.77 8.50
N PHE A 67 3.55 -6.32 8.21
CA PHE A 67 2.32 -5.54 8.20
C PHE A 67 1.76 -5.43 9.59
N VAL A 68 1.48 -4.20 10.03
CA VAL A 68 0.89 -3.90 11.34
C VAL A 68 -0.52 -3.36 11.12
N LEU A 69 -1.52 -4.09 11.60
CA LEU A 69 -2.90 -3.61 11.68
C LEU A 69 -3.11 -2.89 13.01
N ILE A 70 -3.65 -1.67 12.94
CA ILE A 70 -3.78 -0.75 14.06
C ILE A 70 -5.25 -0.39 14.23
N THR A 71 -5.75 -0.52 15.45
CA THR A 71 -7.04 0.03 15.87
C THR A 71 -6.82 1.40 16.48
N VAL A 72 -7.54 2.40 15.99
CA VAL A 72 -7.58 3.75 16.57
C VAL A 72 -8.98 4.03 17.07
N SER A 73 -9.10 4.21 18.37
CA SER A 73 -10.33 4.54 19.07
C SER A 73 -10.38 6.04 19.36
N TYR A 74 -11.57 6.64 19.26
CA TYR A 74 -11.78 8.06 19.55
C TYR A 74 -12.65 8.25 20.79
N ALA A 75 -12.46 9.38 21.48
CA ALA A 75 -13.27 9.72 22.63
C ALA A 75 -14.78 9.78 22.27
N GLY A 76 -15.62 9.20 23.13
CA GLY A 76 -17.08 9.28 23.04
C GLY A 76 -17.79 8.09 22.37
N ASN A 77 -17.18 7.34 21.45
CA ASN A 77 -17.80 6.14 20.87
C ASN A 77 -16.81 5.17 20.16
N HIS A 78 -16.63 3.97 20.71
CA HIS A 78 -15.83 2.89 20.11
C HIS A 78 -16.47 2.23 18.87
N ALA A 79 -17.75 2.47 18.58
CA ALA A 79 -18.38 2.00 17.35
C ALA A 79 -17.83 2.72 16.10
N LEU A 80 -16.99 3.73 16.28
CA LEU A 80 -16.31 4.49 15.23
C LEU A 80 -14.81 4.17 15.16
N ASP A 81 -14.37 3.08 15.79
CA ASP A 81 -12.97 2.67 15.72
C ASP A 81 -12.53 2.50 14.27
N GLU A 82 -11.36 3.04 13.97
CA GLU A 82 -10.80 2.98 12.63
C GLU A 82 -9.66 1.98 12.57
N ARG A 83 -9.53 1.31 11.43
CA ARG A 83 -8.47 0.35 11.17
C ARG A 83 -7.48 0.97 10.19
N TYR A 84 -6.23 1.03 10.62
CA TYR A 84 -5.13 1.51 9.81
C TYR A 84 -4.11 0.39 9.60
N GLN A 85 -3.42 0.40 8.48
CA GLN A 85 -2.27 -0.46 8.26
C GLN A 85 -1.00 0.35 8.00
N VAL A 86 0.13 -0.22 8.41
CA VAL A 86 1.46 0.27 8.10
C VAL A 86 2.31 -0.94 7.71
N LEU A 87 2.97 -0.89 6.56
CA LEU A 87 4.14 -1.73 6.33
C LEU A 87 5.24 -1.16 7.22
N MET A 88 5.59 -1.88 8.28
CA MET A 88 6.60 -1.47 9.22
C MET A 88 7.93 -2.09 8.86
N GLY A 89 8.93 -1.25 8.72
CA GLY A 89 10.31 -1.66 8.70
C GLY A 89 10.94 -1.53 10.08
N ARG A 90 11.94 -2.37 10.37
CA ARG A 90 12.81 -2.19 11.53
C ARG A 90 14.26 -2.48 11.17
N ARG A 91 15.14 -1.57 11.58
CA ARG A 91 16.59 -1.61 11.33
C ARG A 91 17.36 -1.32 12.61
N ALA A 92 18.55 -1.91 12.76
CA ALA A 92 19.43 -1.61 13.90
C ALA A 92 19.91 -0.14 13.89
N THR A 93 20.11 0.43 12.71
CA THR A 93 20.43 1.84 12.50
C THR A 93 19.68 2.32 11.26
N LEU A 94 18.95 3.42 11.39
CA LEU A 94 18.15 3.97 10.31
C LEU A 94 19.06 4.79 9.37
N PRO A 95 19.06 4.52 8.05
CA PRO A 95 19.78 5.35 7.09
C PRO A 95 19.24 6.80 7.07
N PRO A 96 20.09 7.81 6.81
CA PRO A 96 19.67 9.23 6.80
C PRO A 96 18.46 9.52 5.90
N GLU A 97 18.36 8.82 4.76
CA GLU A 97 17.24 8.95 3.83
C GLU A 97 15.89 8.50 4.41
N LEU A 98 15.87 7.70 5.48
CA LEU A 98 14.66 7.19 6.13
C LEU A 98 14.33 7.91 7.45
N GLU A 99 15.20 8.78 7.99
CA GLU A 99 14.96 9.47 9.27
C GLU A 99 13.64 10.27 9.29
N HIS A 100 13.29 10.88 8.16
CA HIS A 100 12.07 11.68 8.05
C HIS A 100 10.75 10.88 8.17
N ILE A 101 10.82 9.55 8.08
CA ILE A 101 9.67 8.63 8.19
C ILE A 101 9.79 7.68 9.40
N GLU A 102 10.68 8.01 10.33
CA GLU A 102 10.82 7.32 11.60
C GLU A 102 9.51 7.33 12.40
N ILE A 103 9.20 6.17 12.99
CA ILE A 103 8.13 5.99 13.97
C ILE A 103 8.71 6.15 15.38
N GLY A 104 9.82 5.48 15.66
CA GLY A 104 10.60 5.66 16.89
C GLY A 104 11.48 4.46 17.25
N PRO A 105 12.30 4.58 18.30
CA PRO A 105 13.10 3.47 18.82
C PRO A 105 12.20 2.40 19.45
N VAL A 106 12.51 1.13 19.19
CA VAL A 106 11.79 -0.03 19.73
C VAL A 106 12.76 -1.12 20.16
N THR A 107 12.29 -2.12 20.91
CA THR A 107 13.08 -3.33 21.17
C THR A 107 13.62 -3.91 19.84
N GLY A 108 14.94 -4.03 19.75
CA GLY A 108 15.62 -4.58 18.58
C GLY A 108 15.81 -3.60 17.40
N GLY A 109 15.68 -2.28 17.58
CA GLY A 109 16.10 -1.31 16.56
C GLY A 109 15.25 -0.03 16.53
N ILE A 110 15.10 0.53 15.33
CA ILE A 110 14.27 1.72 15.06
C ILE A 110 13.16 1.29 14.11
N ALA A 111 11.91 1.54 14.50
CA ALA A 111 10.73 1.30 13.67
C ALA A 111 10.46 2.50 12.76
N TYR A 112 10.03 2.24 11.53
CA TYR A 112 9.77 3.26 10.52
C TYR A 112 8.71 2.80 9.50
N ASP A 113 8.18 3.75 8.72
CA ASP A 113 7.26 3.44 7.62
C ASP A 113 8.02 2.79 6.45
N GLY A 114 7.94 1.47 6.39
CA GLY A 114 8.68 0.61 5.47
C GLY A 114 8.36 0.83 4.00
N LEU A 115 7.28 1.55 3.68
CA LEU A 115 6.94 1.89 2.31
C LEU A 115 8.02 2.76 1.63
N TRP A 116 8.80 3.52 2.40
CA TRP A 116 9.87 4.37 1.88
C TRP A 116 11.20 3.65 1.69
N ASP A 117 11.32 2.42 2.20
CA ASP A 117 12.53 1.62 2.10
C ASP A 117 12.52 0.85 0.78
N ARG A 118 13.59 1.02 -0.01
CA ARG A 118 13.71 0.42 -1.34
C ARG A 118 13.78 -1.10 -1.27
N ASP A 119 14.39 -1.66 -0.22
CA ASP A 119 14.50 -3.10 -0.03
C ASP A 119 13.12 -3.70 0.24
N LEU A 120 12.34 -3.04 1.12
CA LEU A 120 10.98 -3.47 1.46
C LEU A 120 9.98 -3.23 0.33
N SER A 121 10.18 -2.17 -0.45
CA SER A 121 9.39 -1.92 -1.65
C SER A 121 9.61 -3.00 -2.71
N ALA A 122 10.86 -3.46 -2.93
CA ALA A 122 11.15 -4.57 -3.81
C ALA A 122 10.55 -5.88 -3.28
N LEU A 123 10.67 -6.13 -1.97
CA LEU A 123 10.06 -7.29 -1.30
C LEU A 123 8.55 -7.38 -1.60
N LEU A 124 7.78 -6.30 -1.44
CA LEU A 124 6.34 -6.32 -1.74
C LEU A 124 6.02 -6.78 -3.17
N LEU A 125 6.83 -6.35 -4.13
CA LEU A 125 6.61 -6.68 -5.54
C LEU A 125 7.00 -8.13 -5.84
N ASP A 126 8.08 -8.62 -5.24
CA ASP A 126 8.54 -10.00 -5.36
C ASP A 126 7.52 -10.97 -4.73
N GLU A 127 7.01 -10.67 -3.54
CA GLU A 127 5.96 -11.44 -2.86
C GLU A 127 4.65 -11.49 -3.68
N LEU A 128 4.29 -10.37 -4.35
CA LEU A 128 3.19 -10.32 -5.32
C LEU A 128 3.46 -11.20 -6.54
N ALA A 129 4.66 -11.17 -7.09
CA ALA A 129 5.04 -12.02 -8.22
C ALA A 129 5.04 -13.51 -7.86
N ASP A 130 5.35 -13.85 -6.60
CA ASP A 130 5.35 -15.22 -6.08
C ASP A 130 3.98 -15.76 -5.68
N GLY A 131 3.00 -14.89 -5.49
CA GLY A 131 1.70 -15.29 -4.95
C GLY A 131 1.79 -15.81 -3.52
N ALA A 132 2.66 -15.19 -2.72
CA ALA A 132 3.01 -15.66 -1.40
C ALA A 132 1.88 -15.49 -0.37
N ALA A 133 2.01 -16.19 0.76
CA ALA A 133 1.09 -16.09 1.88
C ALA A 133 1.84 -16.10 3.21
N HIS A 134 1.51 -15.12 4.05
CA HIS A 134 2.08 -14.93 5.38
C HIS A 134 0.93 -14.79 6.37
N GLY A 135 0.68 -15.83 7.18
CA GLY A 135 -0.45 -15.83 8.12
C GLY A 135 -1.79 -15.51 7.43
N ALA A 136 -2.42 -14.40 7.86
CA ALA A 136 -3.69 -13.95 7.30
C ALA A 136 -3.56 -13.09 6.03
N ILE A 137 -2.34 -12.72 5.61
CA ILE A 137 -2.09 -11.91 4.42
C ILE A 137 -1.72 -12.80 3.23
N ARG A 138 -2.36 -12.53 2.09
CA ARG A 138 -2.09 -13.18 0.81
C ARG A 138 -1.73 -12.15 -0.23
N PHE A 139 -0.67 -12.44 -0.97
CA PHE A 139 -0.25 -11.72 -2.15
C PHE A 139 -0.85 -12.45 -3.35
N VAL A 140 -1.72 -11.78 -4.10
CA VAL A 140 -2.57 -12.42 -5.12
C VAL A 140 -2.28 -11.79 -6.49
N PRO A 141 -1.39 -12.38 -7.30
CA PRO A 141 -1.21 -11.95 -8.68
C PRO A 141 -2.45 -12.31 -9.51
N GLU A 142 -2.85 -11.40 -10.41
CA GLU A 142 -3.94 -11.68 -11.34
C GLU A 142 -3.51 -12.70 -12.40
N PRO A 143 -4.39 -13.59 -12.90
CA PRO A 143 -4.02 -14.66 -13.81
C PRO A 143 -3.31 -14.18 -15.08
N GLY A 144 -2.05 -14.57 -15.28
CA GLY A 144 -1.24 -14.17 -16.44
C GLY A 144 -0.66 -12.76 -16.37
N ALA A 145 -0.78 -12.07 -15.23
CA ALA A 145 -0.06 -10.82 -14.99
C ALA A 145 1.45 -11.06 -14.99
N LYS A 146 2.20 -10.12 -15.59
CA LYS A 146 3.67 -10.11 -15.54
C LYS A 146 4.09 -9.06 -14.53
N ILE A 147 4.63 -9.52 -13.40
CA ILE A 147 5.12 -8.66 -12.33
C ILE A 147 6.66 -8.80 -12.32
N PRO A 148 7.42 -7.72 -12.60
CA PRO A 148 8.88 -7.77 -12.60
C PRO A 148 9.41 -7.93 -11.19
N ARG A 149 10.57 -8.58 -11.07
CA ARG A 149 11.23 -8.83 -9.79
C ARG A 149 12.37 -7.85 -9.53
N GLY A 150 12.70 -7.64 -8.26
CA GLY A 150 13.79 -6.78 -7.81
C GLY A 150 13.67 -5.32 -8.24
N THR A 151 12.48 -4.90 -8.69
CA THR A 151 12.21 -3.49 -9.03
C THR A 151 11.86 -2.75 -7.75
N THR A 152 12.60 -1.70 -7.45
CA THR A 152 12.34 -0.84 -6.29
C THR A 152 11.32 0.23 -6.66
N GLY A 153 10.33 0.45 -5.80
CA GLY A 153 9.33 1.49 -5.98
C GLY A 153 9.77 2.84 -5.40
N ARG A 154 9.13 3.91 -5.87
CA ARG A 154 9.26 5.27 -5.35
C ARG A 154 7.91 5.73 -4.80
N VAL A 155 7.89 6.23 -3.57
CA VAL A 155 6.66 6.74 -2.96
C VAL A 155 6.17 7.99 -3.71
N MET A 156 4.89 7.98 -4.08
CA MET A 156 4.20 9.11 -4.70
C MET A 156 3.46 9.93 -3.64
N ALA A 157 3.83 11.19 -3.48
CA ALA A 157 3.24 12.09 -2.48
C ALA A 157 1.91 12.72 -2.91
N VAL A 158 1.19 12.15 -3.87
CA VAL A 158 0.04 12.79 -4.55
C VAL A 158 -1.29 12.49 -3.83
N GLU A 159 -1.55 11.24 -3.43
CA GLU A 159 -2.88 10.80 -2.98
C GLU A 159 -3.22 11.15 -1.52
N GLN A 160 -4.40 11.70 -1.24
CA GLN A 160 -4.72 12.20 0.11
C GLN A 160 -4.97 11.13 1.17
N SER A 161 -5.52 9.96 0.81
CA SER A 161 -5.98 8.94 1.77
C SER A 161 -5.17 7.64 1.76
N ASN A 162 -4.33 7.43 0.75
CA ASN A 162 -3.53 6.22 0.56
C ASN A 162 -2.05 6.60 0.32
N SER A 163 -1.21 5.58 0.20
CA SER A 163 0.17 5.76 -0.22
C SER A 163 0.45 4.87 -1.43
N SER A 164 1.04 5.45 -2.47
CA SER A 164 1.27 4.74 -3.72
C SER A 164 2.76 4.63 -4.01
N LEU A 165 3.19 3.48 -4.52
CA LEU A 165 4.54 3.23 -5.01
C LEU A 165 4.51 3.14 -6.54
N ASP A 166 5.33 3.95 -7.18
CA ASP A 166 5.63 3.89 -8.61
C ASP A 166 6.83 2.95 -8.82
N TYR A 167 6.63 1.87 -9.57
CA TYR A 167 7.66 0.94 -9.99
C TYR A 167 8.06 1.20 -11.45
N GLY A 168 8.92 2.19 -11.64
CA GLY A 168 9.56 2.49 -12.91
C GLY A 168 8.59 2.91 -14.02
N GLU A 169 7.54 3.65 -13.69
CA GLU A 169 6.49 4.16 -14.59
C GLU A 169 5.74 3.06 -15.37
N GLN A 170 5.83 1.82 -14.89
CA GLN A 170 5.15 0.65 -15.48
C GLN A 170 4.03 0.14 -14.61
N LEU A 171 4.25 0.14 -13.28
CA LEU A 171 3.29 -0.34 -12.31
C LEU A 171 3.12 0.65 -11.17
N ILE A 172 1.92 0.71 -10.63
CA ILE A 172 1.61 1.44 -9.41
C ILE A 172 1.01 0.49 -8.38
N LEU A 173 1.58 0.48 -7.18
CA LEU A 173 0.99 -0.19 -6.03
C LEU A 173 0.36 0.86 -5.11
N LYS A 174 -0.96 0.80 -4.96
CA LYS A 174 -1.72 1.61 -4.02
C LYS A 174 -1.93 0.84 -2.73
N LEU A 175 -1.28 1.28 -1.64
CA LEU A 175 -1.46 0.76 -0.29
C LEU A 175 -2.59 1.51 0.43
N PHE A 176 -3.63 0.80 0.85
CA PHE A 176 -4.78 1.39 1.55
C PHE A 176 -4.45 1.66 3.02
N ARG A 177 -4.14 2.90 3.39
CA ARG A 177 -3.72 3.22 4.77
C ARG A 177 -4.82 3.01 5.79
N ARG A 178 -6.06 3.37 5.44
CA ARG A 178 -7.25 3.01 6.20
C ARG A 178 -7.89 1.78 5.56
N VAL A 179 -8.08 0.73 6.34
CA VAL A 179 -8.60 -0.56 5.87
C VAL A 179 -10.03 -0.72 6.34
N TRP A 180 -10.87 -1.26 5.48
CA TRP A 180 -12.28 -1.54 5.79
C TRP A 180 -12.53 -3.04 5.74
N PRO A 181 -13.29 -3.60 6.70
CA PRO A 181 -13.75 -4.98 6.59
C PRO A 181 -14.77 -5.11 5.46
N GLY A 182 -14.67 -6.19 4.69
CA GLY A 182 -15.55 -6.53 3.58
C GLY A 182 -14.90 -6.41 2.20
N VAL A 183 -15.71 -6.65 1.18
CA VAL A 183 -15.29 -6.54 -0.23
C VAL A 183 -14.95 -5.08 -0.54
N ASN A 184 -13.77 -4.87 -1.12
CA ASN A 184 -13.37 -3.56 -1.63
C ASN A 184 -13.95 -3.36 -3.04
N PRO A 185 -14.85 -2.38 -3.25
CA PRO A 185 -15.46 -2.13 -4.56
C PRO A 185 -14.46 -1.75 -5.65
N ASP A 186 -13.34 -1.10 -5.29
CA ASP A 186 -12.26 -0.73 -6.22
C ASP A 186 -11.62 -2.01 -6.80
N LEU A 187 -11.30 -2.97 -5.92
CA LEU A 187 -10.74 -4.26 -6.34
C LEU A 187 -11.76 -5.10 -7.13
N GLU A 188 -13.00 -5.19 -6.65
CA GLU A 188 -14.07 -5.97 -7.31
C GLU A 188 -14.34 -5.44 -8.73
N LEU A 189 -14.47 -4.12 -8.88
CA LEU A 189 -14.72 -3.48 -10.17
C LEU A 189 -13.54 -3.65 -11.13
N HIS A 190 -12.30 -3.48 -10.65
CA HIS A 190 -11.11 -3.67 -11.49
C HIS A 190 -10.96 -5.13 -11.95
N ARG A 191 -11.31 -6.11 -11.11
CA ARG A 191 -11.36 -7.53 -11.51
C ARG A 191 -12.42 -7.76 -12.58
N ALA A 192 -13.64 -7.27 -12.39
CA ALA A 192 -14.72 -7.43 -13.37
C ALA A 192 -14.38 -6.77 -14.72
N LEU A 193 -13.81 -5.56 -14.70
CA LEU A 193 -13.38 -4.85 -15.92
C LEU A 193 -12.24 -5.58 -16.65
N ARG A 194 -11.32 -6.19 -15.89
CA ARG A 194 -10.26 -7.02 -16.44
C ARG A 194 -10.82 -8.27 -17.12
N GLU A 195 -11.80 -8.94 -16.52
CA GLU A 195 -12.41 -10.16 -17.07
C GLU A 195 -13.05 -9.96 -18.44
N VAL A 196 -13.61 -8.77 -18.68
CA VAL A 196 -14.19 -8.39 -19.98
C VAL A 196 -13.18 -7.74 -20.93
N GLY A 197 -11.91 -7.62 -20.52
CA GLY A 197 -10.85 -7.05 -21.35
C GLY A 197 -10.97 -5.54 -21.59
N SER A 198 -11.51 -4.80 -20.63
CA SER A 198 -11.63 -3.34 -20.75
C SER A 198 -10.26 -2.67 -20.90
N GLU A 199 -10.12 -1.79 -21.90
CA GLU A 199 -8.94 -0.97 -22.14
C GLU A 199 -9.07 0.45 -21.54
N HIS A 200 -10.22 0.76 -20.92
CA HIS A 200 -10.53 2.09 -20.38
C HIS A 200 -10.13 2.29 -18.91
N VAL A 201 -9.49 1.28 -18.30
CA VAL A 201 -8.97 1.36 -16.93
C VAL A 201 -7.57 0.78 -16.86
N ALA A 202 -6.76 1.27 -15.91
CA ALA A 202 -5.45 0.69 -15.66
C ALA A 202 -5.62 -0.80 -15.32
N GLN A 203 -4.87 -1.66 -16.03
CA GLN A 203 -5.07 -3.08 -15.90
C GLN A 203 -4.57 -3.56 -14.52
N LEU A 204 -5.46 -4.22 -13.77
CA LEU A 204 -5.09 -4.84 -12.50
C LEU A 204 -4.09 -5.98 -12.72
N ARG A 205 -3.00 -5.96 -11.95
CA ARG A 205 -1.91 -6.94 -11.98
C ARG A 205 -1.88 -7.82 -10.74
N GLY A 206 -2.36 -7.34 -9.61
CA GLY A 206 -2.46 -8.11 -8.39
C GLY A 206 -3.05 -7.32 -7.24
N ALA A 207 -3.26 -7.99 -6.11
CA ALA A 207 -3.72 -7.38 -4.87
C ALA A 207 -3.02 -8.01 -3.66
N ILE A 208 -2.90 -7.24 -2.58
CA ILE A 208 -2.57 -7.79 -1.26
C ILE A 208 -3.88 -7.82 -0.48
N GLU A 209 -4.25 -8.99 -0.02
CA GLU A 209 -5.50 -9.26 0.69
C GLU A 209 -5.20 -9.73 2.11
N GLY A 210 -6.08 -9.41 3.06
CA GLY A 210 -5.96 -9.80 4.46
C GLY A 210 -7.32 -10.04 5.10
N THR A 211 -7.33 -10.10 6.43
CA THR A 211 -8.55 -10.17 7.25
C THR A 211 -8.54 -9.02 8.25
N VAL A 212 -9.68 -8.35 8.42
CA VAL A 212 -9.89 -7.33 9.45
C VAL A 212 -11.21 -7.63 10.14
N ASP A 213 -11.19 -7.71 11.47
CA ASP A 213 -12.36 -8.02 12.30
C ASP A 213 -13.11 -9.30 11.83
N GLY A 214 -12.37 -10.30 11.36
CA GLY A 214 -12.90 -11.58 10.86
C GLY A 214 -13.52 -11.52 9.45
N GLN A 215 -13.46 -10.38 8.77
CA GLN A 215 -13.93 -10.21 7.40
C GLN A 215 -12.76 -10.07 6.42
N PRO A 216 -12.91 -10.49 5.15
CA PRO A 216 -11.93 -10.19 4.11
C PRO A 216 -11.66 -8.69 4.03
N ALA A 217 -10.44 -8.29 3.71
CA ALA A 217 -10.10 -6.90 3.49
C ALA A 217 -9.04 -6.77 2.39
N THR A 218 -9.09 -5.70 1.60
CA THR A 218 -8.05 -5.39 0.62
C THR A 218 -7.03 -4.44 1.25
N LEU A 219 -5.77 -4.83 1.22
CA LEU A 219 -4.66 -4.08 1.79
C LEU A 219 -3.90 -3.27 0.74
N ALA A 220 -3.75 -3.80 -0.47
CA ALA A 220 -3.15 -3.08 -1.59
C ALA A 220 -3.68 -3.54 -2.94
N MET A 221 -3.52 -2.69 -3.95
CA MET A 221 -3.79 -3.02 -5.36
C MET A 221 -2.58 -2.64 -6.20
N LEU A 222 -2.15 -3.56 -7.08
CA LEU A 222 -1.12 -3.33 -8.09
C LEU A 222 -1.78 -3.25 -9.46
N SER A 223 -1.58 -2.16 -10.18
CA SER A 223 -2.08 -1.98 -11.54
C SER A 223 -0.98 -1.44 -12.46
N ASP A 224 -1.26 -1.43 -13.76
CA ASP A 224 -0.45 -0.65 -14.71
C ASP A 224 -0.40 0.83 -14.28
N PHE A 225 0.76 1.44 -14.50
CA PHE A 225 0.92 2.87 -14.38
C PHE A 225 0.50 3.54 -15.70
N ALA A 226 -0.45 4.46 -15.65
CA ALA A 226 -0.84 5.26 -16.80
C ALA A 226 0.21 6.35 -17.08
N SER A 227 1.36 5.95 -17.63
CA SER A 227 2.44 6.88 -17.98
C SER A 227 1.97 7.88 -19.04
N ASN A 228 2.48 9.10 -18.94
CA ASN A 228 2.11 10.22 -19.82
C ASN A 228 0.60 10.54 -19.85
N SER A 229 -0.15 10.14 -18.83
CA SER A 229 -1.55 10.55 -18.67
C SER A 229 -1.67 11.98 -18.16
N ALA A 230 -2.73 12.65 -18.59
CA ALA A 230 -3.08 13.98 -18.11
C ALA A 230 -4.32 13.90 -17.23
N GLU A 231 -4.28 14.63 -16.12
CA GLU A 231 -5.39 14.70 -15.18
C GLU A 231 -6.53 15.52 -15.80
N GLY A 232 -7.72 14.93 -15.89
CA GLY A 232 -8.84 15.50 -16.66
C GLY A 232 -9.30 16.86 -16.14
N TRP A 233 -9.26 17.10 -14.82
CA TRP A 233 -9.58 18.40 -14.24
C TRP A 233 -8.55 19.46 -14.61
N ALA A 234 -7.25 19.15 -14.52
CA ALA A 234 -6.18 20.06 -14.96
C ALA A 234 -6.32 20.41 -16.46
N MET A 235 -6.64 19.44 -17.31
CA MET A 235 -6.90 19.70 -18.74
C MET A 235 -8.13 20.60 -18.93
N ALA A 236 -9.22 20.34 -18.21
CA ALA A 236 -10.42 21.18 -18.27
C ALA A 236 -10.14 22.61 -17.81
N LEU A 237 -9.37 22.79 -16.73
CA LEU A 237 -8.97 24.12 -16.24
C LEU A 237 -8.11 24.88 -17.25
N ILE A 238 -7.19 24.20 -17.95
CA ILE A 238 -6.40 24.81 -19.02
C ILE A 238 -7.33 25.28 -20.14
N SER A 239 -8.24 24.43 -20.61
CA SER A 239 -9.23 24.77 -21.64
C SER A 239 -10.08 25.98 -21.24
N VAL A 240 -10.64 26.01 -20.02
CA VAL A 240 -11.44 27.13 -19.52
C VAL A 240 -10.61 28.40 -19.41
N ARG A 241 -9.35 28.32 -18.96
CA ARG A 241 -8.47 29.48 -18.86
C ARG A 241 -8.20 30.08 -20.24
N ASP A 242 -7.92 29.24 -21.23
CA ASP A 242 -7.62 29.69 -22.60
C ASP A 242 -8.85 30.37 -23.22
N LEU A 243 -10.07 29.84 -22.98
CA LEU A 243 -11.34 30.49 -23.37
C LEU A 243 -11.53 31.88 -22.76
N LEU A 244 -11.19 32.03 -21.48
CA LEU A 244 -11.34 33.31 -20.78
C LEU A 244 -10.29 34.34 -21.19
N ALA A 245 -9.13 33.88 -21.71
CA ALA A 245 -8.06 34.74 -22.18
C ALA A 245 -8.29 35.24 -23.61
N GLU A 246 -8.93 34.43 -24.46
CA GLU A 246 -9.20 34.75 -25.86
C GLU A 246 -10.71 34.95 -26.09
N GLY A 247 -11.16 36.21 -25.94
CA GLY A 247 -12.58 36.58 -25.96
C GLY A 247 -13.37 36.31 -27.26
N ASP A 248 -12.71 35.80 -28.30
CA ASP A 248 -13.31 35.44 -29.59
C ASP A 248 -13.35 33.92 -29.84
N LEU A 249 -12.84 33.08 -28.91
CA LEU A 249 -12.94 31.63 -29.04
C LEU A 249 -14.26 31.09 -28.48
N HIS A 250 -14.84 30.09 -29.13
CA HIS A 250 -15.94 29.30 -28.58
C HIS A 250 -15.41 28.10 -27.78
N ALA A 251 -16.23 27.57 -26.87
CA ALA A 251 -15.87 26.43 -26.01
C ALA A 251 -15.42 25.16 -26.79
N ALA A 252 -15.83 25.00 -28.05
CA ALA A 252 -15.41 23.90 -28.91
C ALA A 252 -14.05 24.13 -29.60
N GLU A 253 -13.50 25.34 -29.48
CA GLU A 253 -12.27 25.80 -30.14
C GLU A 253 -11.10 25.93 -29.13
N VAL A 254 -11.36 25.57 -27.87
CA VAL A 254 -10.42 25.64 -26.74
C VAL A 254 -10.23 24.27 -26.07
N GLY A 255 -9.02 24.01 -25.62
CA GLY A 255 -8.62 22.73 -25.04
C GLY A 255 -7.94 21.83 -26.07
N GLY A 256 -6.78 21.31 -25.68
CA GLY A 256 -6.10 20.27 -26.47
C GLY A 256 -7.08 19.11 -26.73
N ASP A 257 -7.09 18.67 -27.97
CA ASP A 257 -7.92 17.62 -28.57
C ASP A 257 -8.52 16.63 -27.55
N PHE A 258 -9.78 16.87 -27.16
CA PHE A 258 -10.57 15.93 -26.34
C PHE A 258 -11.03 14.72 -27.18
N ALA A 259 -10.64 14.61 -28.45
CA ALA A 259 -11.07 13.61 -29.41
C ALA A 259 -9.86 12.83 -29.99
N GLY A 260 -9.02 12.28 -29.12
CA GLY A 260 -7.97 11.31 -29.47
C GLY A 260 -8.07 10.04 -28.65
#